data_AF-A0A553JN83-F1
#
_entry.id   AF-A0A553JN83-F1
#
_cell.length_a   1.000
_cell.length_b   1.000
_cell.length_c   1.000
_cell.angle_alpha   90.00
_cell.angle_beta   90.00
_cell.angle_gamma   90.00
#
_symmetry.space_group_name_H-M   'P 1'
#
loop_
_entity.id
_entity.type
_entity.pdbx_description
1 polymer ?
#
loop_
_entity_poly.entity_id
_entity_poly.type
_entity_poly.pdbx_seq_one_letter_code
_entity_poly.pdbx_strand_id
1 'polypeptide(L)'
;MSIAEQSLLSFGYQLISSPDTAQVVIDLYIMAGLALVWMYQDIKSRGKTIKHWLPYAAVTLVFVSMGPLLYLALRPDSDNK
;
A
#
# COMPACT_ATOMS: atom_id res chain seq x y z
N MET A 1 16.96 -5.21 -27.72
CA MET A 1 15.67 -5.47 -27.04
C MET A 1 15.53 -4.44 -25.93
N SER A 2 15.06 -3.24 -26.26
CA SER A 2 14.91 -2.12 -25.32
C SER A 2 13.52 -2.20 -24.67
N ILE A 3 13.42 -2.93 -23.56
CA ILE A 3 12.23 -2.91 -22.69
C ILE A 3 11.97 -1.49 -22.12
N ALA A 4 12.94 -0.57 -22.25
CA ALA A 4 12.93 0.78 -21.69
C ALA A 4 12.35 1.90 -22.59
N GLU A 5 11.88 1.62 -23.81
CA GLU A 5 11.20 2.66 -24.63
C GLU A 5 9.71 2.80 -24.35
N GLN A 6 9.09 1.82 -23.69
CA GLN A 6 7.71 1.97 -23.23
C GLN A 6 7.68 2.79 -21.95
N SER A 7 7.05 3.96 -22.04
CA SER A 7 6.67 4.77 -20.89
C SER A 7 5.93 3.91 -19.85
N LEU A 8 6.21 4.13 -18.57
CA LEU A 8 5.50 3.50 -17.45
C LEU A 8 3.98 3.74 -17.55
N LEU A 9 3.58 4.87 -18.13
CA LEU A 9 2.18 5.17 -18.47
C LEU A 9 1.63 4.28 -19.59
N SER A 10 2.40 4.01 -20.65
CA SER A 10 1.97 3.11 -21.73
C SER A 10 1.81 1.67 -21.25
N PHE A 11 2.68 1.22 -20.33
CA PHE A 11 2.53 -0.07 -19.66
C PHE A 11 1.26 -0.11 -18.78
N GLY A 12 1.00 0.94 -17.99
CA GLY A 12 -0.23 1.07 -17.21
C GLY A 12 -1.51 1.07 -18.06
N TYR A 13 -1.49 1.74 -19.22
CA TYR A 13 -2.60 1.75 -20.16
C TYR A 13 -2.87 0.35 -20.74
N GLN A 14 -1.79 -0.39 -21.05
CA GLN A 14 -1.88 -1.74 -21.58
C GLN A 14 -2.38 -2.73 -20.52
N LEU A 15 -2.01 -2.57 -19.25
CA LEU A 15 -2.54 -3.35 -18.14
C LEU A 15 -4.05 -3.11 -17.93
N ILE A 16 -4.53 -1.87 -18.01
CA ILE A 16 -5.98 -1.59 -17.85
C ILE A 16 -6.80 -1.97 -19.10
N SER A 17 -6.17 -2.04 -20.28
CA SER A 17 -6.85 -2.41 -21.53
C SER A 17 -7.42 -3.84 -21.54
N SER A 18 -6.93 -4.70 -20.64
CA SER A 18 -7.41 -6.06 -20.46
C SER A 18 -8.30 -6.14 -19.22
N PRO A 19 -9.57 -6.59 -19.34
CA PRO A 19 -10.51 -6.61 -18.22
C PRO A 19 -10.05 -7.49 -17.03
N ASP A 20 -9.32 -8.58 -17.30
CA ASP A 20 -8.77 -9.48 -16.28
C ASP A 20 -7.74 -8.77 -15.38
N THR A 21 -6.81 -8.04 -16.00
CA THR A 21 -5.79 -7.26 -15.29
C THR A 21 -6.38 -6.03 -14.60
N ALA A 22 -7.35 -5.36 -15.22
CA ALA A 22 -8.05 -4.23 -14.61
C ALA A 22 -8.76 -4.64 -13.30
N GLN A 23 -9.35 -5.83 -13.26
CA GLN A 23 -9.98 -6.37 -12.05
C GLN A 23 -8.97 -6.56 -10.91
N VAL A 24 -7.80 -7.15 -11.21
CA VAL A 24 -6.73 -7.34 -10.21
C VAL A 24 -6.18 -6.00 -9.72
N VAL A 25 -6.03 -5.01 -10.60
CA VAL A 25 -5.59 -3.66 -10.24
C VAL A 25 -6.60 -2.99 -9.30
N ILE A 26 -7.90 -3.07 -9.61
CA ILE A 26 -8.96 -2.52 -8.77
C ILE A 26 -8.96 -3.20 -7.39
N ASP A 27 -8.86 -4.52 -7.35
CA ASP A 27 -8.79 -5.29 -6.11
C ASP A 27 -7.60 -4.86 -5.23
N LEU A 28 -6.42 -4.67 -5.85
CA LEU A 28 -5.23 -4.15 -5.18
C LEU A 28 -5.43 -2.77 -4.57
N TYR A 29 -6.10 -1.85 -5.26
CA TYR A 29 -6.40 -0.52 -4.72
C TYR A 29 -7.41 -0.58 -3.58
N ILE A 30 -8.42 -1.45 -3.65
CA ILE A 30 -9.37 -1.67 -2.56
C ILE A 30 -8.62 -2.24 -1.34
N MET A 31 -7.76 -3.24 -1.53
CA MET A 31 -6.92 -3.81 -0.49
C MET A 31 -6.02 -2.74 0.14
N ALA A 32 -5.41 -1.86 -0.66
CA ALA A 32 -4.59 -0.75 -0.17
C ALA A 32 -5.39 0.19 0.74
N GLY A 33 -6.60 0.57 0.33
CA GLY A 33 -7.50 1.41 1.11
C GLY A 33 -7.89 0.77 2.44
N LEU A 34 -8.25 -0.52 2.42
CA LEU A 34 -8.56 -1.27 3.63
C LEU A 34 -7.35 -1.38 4.56
N ALA A 35 -6.16 -1.60 4.03
CA ALA A 35 -4.93 -1.65 4.82
C ALA A 35 -4.61 -0.30 5.47
N LEU A 36 -4.81 0.82 4.76
CA LEU A 36 -4.68 2.17 5.33
C LEU A 36 -5.64 2.41 6.50
N VAL A 37 -6.92 2.06 6.32
CA VAL A 37 -7.95 2.17 7.35
C VAL A 37 -7.62 1.29 8.55
N TRP A 38 -7.17 0.06 8.31
CA TRP A 38 -6.75 -0.86 9.36
C TRP A 38 -5.55 -0.32 10.15
N MET A 39 -4.51 0.17 9.48
CA MET A 39 -3.35 0.80 10.13
C MET A 39 -3.75 2.01 10.98
N TYR A 40 -4.69 2.81 10.49
CA TYR A 40 -5.21 3.96 11.24
C TYR A 40 -5.95 3.51 12.51
N GLN A 41 -6.78 2.47 12.42
CA GLN A 41 -7.47 1.89 13.58
C GLN A 41 -6.49 1.24 14.56
N ASP A 42 -5.46 0.53 14.10
CA ASP A 42 -4.45 -0.11 14.94
C ASP A 42 -3.67 0.93 15.77
N ILE A 43 -3.25 2.05 15.15
CA ILE A 43 -2.57 3.15 15.87
C ILE A 43 -3.49 3.84 16.88
N LYS A 44 -4.75 4.05 16.52
CA LYS A 44 -5.77 4.63 17.41
C LYS A 44 -6.04 3.71 18.61
N SER A 45 -6.14 2.41 18.38
CA SER A 45 -6.33 1.40 19.42
C SER A 45 -5.13 1.30 20.37
N ARG A 46 -3.92 1.57 19.88
CA ARG A 46 -2.68 1.57 20.69
C ARG A 46 -2.42 2.90 21.40
N GLY A 47 -3.31 3.89 21.27
CA GLY A 47 -3.15 5.22 21.88
C GLY A 47 -1.95 6.02 21.36
N LYS A 48 -1.39 5.65 20.19
CA LYS A 48 -0.23 6.33 19.61
C LYS A 48 -0.67 7.48 18.69
N THR A 49 0.18 8.51 18.58
CA THR A 49 -0.09 9.69 17.75
C THR A 49 -0.12 9.34 16.27
N ILE A 50 -1.16 9.81 15.56
CA ILE A 50 -1.39 9.65 14.11
C ILE A 50 -0.19 10.10 13.26
N LYS A 51 0.69 10.97 13.76
CA LYS A 51 1.96 11.33 13.11
C LYS A 51 2.87 10.14 12.79
N HIS A 52 2.80 9.06 13.56
CA HIS A 52 3.55 7.84 13.28
C HIS A 52 2.94 7.02 12.13
N TRP A 53 1.66 7.22 11.81
CA TRP A 53 0.95 6.54 10.71
C TRP A 53 1.28 7.13 9.34
N LEU A 54 1.37 8.46 9.28
CA LEU A 54 1.46 9.24 8.05
C LEU A 54 2.58 8.82 7.08
N PRO A 55 3.83 8.56 7.53
CA PRO A 55 4.88 8.13 6.60
C PRO A 55 4.60 6.75 6.01
N TYR A 56 4.06 5.80 6.79
CA TYR A 56 3.69 4.49 6.26
C TYR A 56 2.50 4.57 5.31
N ALA A 57 1.53 5.44 5.60
CA ALA A 57 0.40 5.69 4.69
C ALA A 57 0.86 6.24 3.34
N ALA A 58 1.84 7.15 3.32
CA ALA A 58 2.44 7.65 2.09
C ALA A 58 3.14 6.55 1.28
N VAL A 59 3.89 5.66 1.96
CA VAL A 59 4.52 4.50 1.31
C VAL A 59 3.48 3.52 0.78
N THR A 60 2.40 3.25 1.52
CA THR A 60 1.26 2.42 1.06
C THR A 60 0.61 3.03 -0.18
N LEU A 61 0.55 4.36 -0.30
CA LEU A 61 -0.10 5.02 -1.44
C LEU A 61 0.73 4.92 -2.74
N VAL A 62 2.06 4.84 -2.61
CA VAL A 62 2.99 4.74 -3.75
C VAL A 62 3.27 3.27 -4.12
N PHE A 63 3.44 2.41 -3.11
CA PHE A 63 3.90 1.03 -3.28
C PHE A 63 2.83 -0.02 -2.97
N VAL A 64 1.62 0.39 -2.59
CA VAL A 64 0.45 -0.45 -2.23
C VAL A 64 0.76 -1.43 -1.10
N SER A 65 1.46 -2.53 -1.40
CA SER A 65 1.70 -3.63 -0.47
C SER A 65 2.89 -3.39 0.47
N MET A 66 3.89 -2.58 0.09
CA MET A 66 5.08 -2.38 0.93
C MET A 66 4.79 -1.56 2.21
N GLY A 67 3.81 -0.65 2.20
CA GLY A 67 3.56 0.23 3.33
C GLY A 67 3.03 -0.48 4.59
N PRO A 68 2.04 -1.38 4.49
CA PRO A 68 1.58 -2.19 5.63
C PRO A 68 2.64 -3.17 6.14
N LEU A 69 3.44 -3.75 5.24
CA LEU A 69 4.54 -4.63 5.60
C LEU A 69 5.63 -3.87 6.37
N LEU A 70 6.01 -2.68 5.90
CA LEU A 70 6.96 -1.81 6.57
C LEU A 70 6.42 -1.35 7.94
N TYR A 71 5.12 -1.04 8.01
CA TYR A 71 4.45 -0.73 9.28
C TYR A 71 4.55 -1.88 10.27
N LEU A 72 4.29 -3.11 9.83
CA LEU A 72 4.44 -4.31 10.66
C LEU A 72 5.89 -4.58 11.06
N ALA A 73 6.86 -4.35 10.19
CA ALA A 73 8.28 -4.59 10.46
C ALA A 73 8.86 -3.57 11.46
N LEU A 74 8.42 -2.31 11.39
CA LEU A 74 8.87 -1.25 12.30
C LEU A 74 7.98 -1.07 13.53
N ARG A 75 6.82 -1.74 13.62
CA ARG A 75 6.02 -1.71 14.84
C ARG A 75 6.87 -2.33 15.96
N PRO A 76 7.16 -1.62 17.06
CA PRO A 76 7.80 -2.24 18.20
C PRO A 76 6.83 -3.27 18.78
N ASP A 77 7.28 -4.52 18.85
CA ASP A 77 6.52 -5.57 19.50
C ASP A 77 6.32 -5.16 20.96
N SER A 78 5.09 -4.80 21.27
CA SER A 78 4.71 -4.41 22.63
C SER A 78 4.21 -5.65 23.38
N ASP A 79 4.83 -6.81 23.14
CA ASP A 79 4.73 -7.98 24.02
C ASP A 79 5.97 -7.97 24.94
N ASN A 80 6.03 -6.99 25.82
CA ASN A 80 6.65 -7.19 27.13
C ASN A 80 5.50 -7.51 28.08
N LYS A 81 5.19 -8.79 28.18
CA LYS A 81 4.46 -9.32 29.33
C LYS A 81 5.33 -10.33 30.05
#